data_AF-A0A2V1L829-F1
#
_entry.id   AF-A0A2V1L829-F1
#
_cell.length_a   1.000
_cell.length_b   1.000
_cell.length_c   1.000
_cell.angle_alpha   90.00
_cell.angle_beta   90.00
_cell.angle_gamma   90.00
#
_symmetry.space_group_name_H-M   'P 1'
#
loop_
_entity.id
_entity.type
_entity.pdbx_description
1 polymer ?
#
loop_
_entity_poly.entity_id
_entity_poly.type
_entity_poly.pdbx_seq_one_letter_code
_entity_poly.pdbx_strand_id
1 'polypeptide(L)'
;MNEPITEQLYNKVVNFVNKMDGSVRFDYISKSLRIPPDTLDEIVDRMIADGVVVNTGTVGEYLPVKHASSKNTDKDNRCCTSQKNNDSSGLKFIVGRVALVIAIIFFIITCFYAYRAPISFVFLIPAIMAAFVFTNQNHGGEGFLGLSSISACLIFLLLTNAQTPIFGEAYELRKQRDEIKNEVTRKSKEEDQQQLNDILNAREHIKGMLKDPSSAKFSGEFIGKNGAICGHVNAKNSFGGYTGESRYIFSVNFSAIDEGTTSFNKEWERQCYLN
;
A
#
# COMPACT_ATOMS: atom_id res chain seq x y z
N MET A 1 -15.78 -17.96 73.09
CA MET A 1 -15.16 -16.81 73.76
C MET A 1 -14.28 -16.16 72.72
N ASN A 2 -14.78 -15.11 72.05
CA ASN A 2 -14.05 -14.44 70.98
C ASN A 2 -13.05 -13.48 71.63
N GLU A 3 -11.78 -13.63 71.29
CA GLU A 3 -10.69 -12.79 71.77
C GLU A 3 -10.86 -11.38 71.17
N PRO A 4 -10.74 -10.29 71.96
CA PRO A 4 -10.92 -8.94 71.43
C PRO A 4 -9.89 -8.65 70.34
N ILE A 5 -10.33 -8.13 69.20
CA ILE A 5 -9.44 -7.68 68.12
C ILE A 5 -8.45 -6.69 68.70
N THR A 6 -7.16 -7.04 68.68
CA THR A 6 -6.11 -6.14 69.15
C THR A 6 -5.99 -4.95 68.19
N GLU A 7 -5.99 -3.72 68.73
CA GLU A 7 -5.79 -2.49 67.95
C GLU A 7 -4.53 -2.54 67.06
N GLN A 8 -3.52 -3.29 67.48
CA GLN A 8 -2.31 -3.53 66.69
C GLN A 8 -2.58 -4.32 65.41
N LEU A 9 -3.47 -5.32 65.47
CA LEU A 9 -3.88 -6.11 64.32
C LEU A 9 -4.71 -5.28 63.35
N TYR A 10 -5.65 -4.48 63.88
CA TYR A 10 -6.48 -3.56 63.08
C TYR A 10 -5.63 -2.56 62.30
N ASN A 11 -4.73 -1.83 62.98
CA ASN A 11 -3.86 -0.84 62.34
C ASN A 11 -2.91 -1.46 61.31
N LYS A 12 -2.47 -2.71 61.51
CA LYS A 12 -1.63 -3.42 60.54
C LYS A 12 -2.39 -3.73 59.24
N VAL A 13 -3.66 -4.14 59.34
CA VAL A 13 -4.51 -4.39 58.17
C VAL A 13 -4.83 -3.08 57.45
N VAL A 14 -5.19 -2.01 58.17
CA VAL A 14 -5.45 -0.68 57.59
C VAL A 14 -4.24 -0.16 56.82
N ASN A 15 -3.03 -0.25 57.39
CA ASN A 15 -1.80 0.17 56.70
C ASN A 15 -1.49 -0.66 55.45
N PHE A 16 -1.79 -1.97 55.49
CA PHE A 16 -1.60 -2.85 54.35
C PHE A 16 -2.56 -2.49 53.20
N VAL A 17 -3.83 -2.25 53.54
CA VAL A 17 -4.88 -1.84 52.61
C VAL A 17 -4.60 -0.46 52.00
N ASN A 18 -4.16 0.51 52.80
CA ASN A 18 -3.80 1.86 52.32
C ASN A 18 -2.58 1.88 51.38
N LYS A 19 -1.70 0.86 51.46
CA LYS A 19 -0.54 0.72 50.58
C LYS A 19 -0.92 0.11 49.22
N MET A 20 -2.08 -0.52 49.09
CA MET A 20 -2.53 -1.11 47.84
C MET A 20 -3.19 -0.06 46.94
N ASP A 21 -2.73 0.02 45.69
CA ASP A 21 -3.36 0.83 44.65
C ASP A 21 -4.41 0.00 43.91
N GLY A 22 -5.69 0.21 44.24
CA GLY A 22 -6.81 -0.42 43.56
C GLY A 22 -7.75 -1.17 44.50
N SER A 23 -8.57 -2.02 43.90
CA SER A 23 -9.58 -2.79 44.60
C SER A 23 -8.96 -3.93 45.40
N VAL A 24 -9.42 -4.11 46.64
CA VAL A 24 -8.87 -5.05 47.62
C VAL A 24 -9.86 -6.17 47.88
N ARG A 25 -9.40 -7.41 47.73
CA ARG A 25 -10.14 -8.61 48.11
C ARG A 25 -9.57 -9.20 49.40
N PHE A 26 -10.36 -9.18 50.46
CA PHE A 26 -9.92 -9.58 51.80
C PHE A 26 -9.57 -11.08 51.91
N ASP A 27 -10.09 -11.93 51.02
CA ASP A 27 -9.75 -13.36 50.92
C ASP A 27 -8.25 -13.62 50.71
N TYR A 28 -7.54 -12.69 50.06
CA TYR A 28 -6.09 -12.77 49.87
C TYR A 28 -5.32 -12.20 51.06
N ILE A 29 -5.93 -11.26 51.79
CA ILE A 29 -5.36 -10.63 52.98
C ILE A 29 -5.31 -11.64 54.13
N SER A 30 -6.36 -12.42 54.36
CA SER A 30 -6.37 -13.48 55.39
C SER A 30 -5.26 -14.51 55.15
N LYS A 31 -5.07 -14.93 53.90
CA LYS A 31 -3.99 -15.87 53.51
C LYS A 31 -2.60 -15.26 53.68
N SER A 32 -2.44 -13.98 53.33
CA SER A 32 -1.13 -13.29 53.37
C SER A 32 -0.69 -12.94 54.80
N LEU A 33 -1.64 -12.60 55.68
CA LEU A 33 -1.37 -12.22 57.07
C LEU A 33 -1.60 -13.37 58.08
N ARG A 34 -2.01 -14.55 57.60
CA ARG A 34 -2.34 -15.75 58.40
C ARG A 34 -3.35 -15.44 59.51
N ILE A 35 -4.40 -14.70 59.18
CA ILE A 35 -5.49 -14.33 60.10
C ILE A 35 -6.64 -15.33 59.92
N PRO A 36 -7.24 -15.87 61.00
CA PRO A 36 -8.42 -16.72 60.92
C PRO A 36 -9.59 -16.00 60.20
N PRO A 37 -10.31 -16.67 59.29
CA PRO A 37 -11.36 -16.02 58.48
C PRO A 37 -12.44 -15.36 59.34
N ASP A 38 -12.80 -15.99 60.46
CA ASP A 38 -13.85 -15.54 61.38
C ASP A 38 -13.55 -14.17 62.04
N THR A 39 -12.27 -13.82 62.17
CA THR A 39 -11.83 -12.52 62.72
C THR A 39 -11.64 -11.45 61.65
N LEU A 40 -11.65 -11.83 60.37
CA LEU A 40 -11.46 -10.90 59.26
C LEU A 40 -12.75 -10.14 58.95
N ASP A 41 -13.89 -10.82 59.00
CA ASP A 41 -15.19 -10.21 58.71
C ASP A 41 -15.51 -9.08 59.71
N GLU A 42 -15.20 -9.30 61.00
CA GLU A 42 -15.37 -8.30 62.05
C GLU A 42 -14.42 -7.09 61.87
N ILE A 43 -13.21 -7.30 61.33
CA ILE A 43 -12.29 -6.21 60.97
C ILE A 43 -12.82 -5.43 59.76
N VAL A 44 -13.35 -6.11 58.75
CA VAL A 44 -13.91 -5.47 57.54
C VAL A 44 -15.10 -4.60 57.89
N ASP A 45 -16.03 -5.09 58.71
CA ASP A 45 -17.19 -4.32 59.18
C ASP A 45 -16.76 -3.06 59.93
N ARG A 46 -15.72 -3.17 60.77
CA ARG A 46 -15.12 -2.02 61.46
C ARG A 46 -14.45 -1.03 60.49
N MET A 47 -13.76 -1.52 59.47
CA MET A 47 -13.13 -0.65 58.45
C MET A 47 -14.16 0.08 57.58
N ILE A 48 -15.33 -0.52 57.35
CA ILE A 48 -16.46 0.15 56.66
C ILE A 48 -17.06 1.22 57.58
N ALA A 49 -17.25 0.90 58.86
CA ALA A 49 -17.76 1.86 59.85
C ALA A 49 -16.83 3.07 60.04
N ASP A 50 -15.52 2.85 60.03
CA ASP A 50 -14.49 3.89 60.11
C ASP A 50 -14.25 4.62 58.78
N GLY A 51 -14.93 4.22 57.70
CA GLY A 51 -14.83 4.85 56.39
C GLY A 51 -13.48 4.65 55.70
N VAL A 52 -12.73 3.61 56.07
CA VAL A 52 -11.42 3.26 55.51
C VAL A 52 -11.58 2.53 54.17
N VAL A 53 -12.66 1.75 54.00
CA VAL A 53 -12.97 1.03 52.76
C VAL A 53 -14.45 1.19 52.39
N VAL A 54 -14.74 1.21 51.09
CA VAL A 54 -16.11 1.28 50.54
C VAL A 54 -16.40 0.03 49.73
N ASN A 55 -17.62 -0.51 49.88
CA ASN A 55 -18.09 -1.67 49.12
C ASN A 55 -18.34 -1.27 47.65
N THR A 56 -17.81 -2.04 46.71
CA THR A 56 -17.90 -1.76 45.26
C THR A 56 -19.15 -2.34 44.60
N GLY A 57 -20.03 -3.01 45.35
CA GLY A 57 -21.24 -3.68 44.85
C GLY A 57 -20.99 -5.09 44.32
N THR A 58 -19.73 -5.52 44.23
CA THR A 58 -19.29 -6.87 43.90
C THR A 58 -18.91 -7.62 45.19
N VAL A 59 -19.44 -8.83 45.39
CA VAL A 59 -19.24 -9.59 46.64
C VAL A 59 -17.74 -9.86 46.88
N GLY A 60 -17.23 -9.43 48.04
CA GLY A 60 -15.85 -9.65 48.47
C GLY A 60 -14.83 -8.61 47.98
N GLU A 61 -15.29 -7.53 47.37
CA GLU A 61 -14.44 -6.51 46.76
C GLU A 61 -14.66 -5.12 47.39
N TYR A 62 -13.57 -4.48 47.82
CA TYR A 62 -13.61 -3.24 48.59
C TYR A 62 -12.54 -2.25 48.13
N LEU A 63 -12.90 -0.98 47.99
CA LEU A 63 -11.98 0.08 47.57
C LEU A 63 -11.49 0.87 48.80
N PRO A 64 -10.16 1.02 49.00
CA PRO A 64 -9.62 1.86 50.07
C PRO A 64 -9.89 3.33 49.81
N VAL A 65 -10.47 4.00 50.80
CA VAL A 65 -10.69 5.45 50.79
C VAL A 65 -9.39 6.09 51.24
N LYS A 66 -8.66 6.69 50.29
CA LYS A 66 -7.43 7.43 50.59
C LYS A 66 -7.77 8.75 51.28
N HIS A 67 -7.97 8.69 52.60
CA HIS A 67 -8.01 9.90 53.42
C HIS A 67 -6.59 10.44 53.54
N ALA A 68 -6.32 11.57 52.89
CA ALA A 68 -5.15 12.37 53.21
C ALA A 68 -5.21 12.67 54.73
N SER A 69 -4.14 12.34 55.46
CA SER A 69 -4.04 12.59 56.89
C SER A 69 -4.34 14.07 57.18
N SER A 70 -5.55 14.35 57.64
CA SER A 70 -6.01 15.70 57.99
C SER A 70 -6.13 15.75 59.50
N LYS A 71 -5.29 16.58 60.11
CA LYS A 71 -5.50 17.07 61.48
C LYS A 71 -6.84 17.81 61.50
N ASN A 72 -7.60 17.59 62.59
CA ASN A 72 -8.79 18.33 63.02
C ASN A 72 -8.85 19.78 62.48
N THR A 73 -9.94 20.15 61.81
CA THR A 73 -11.07 20.88 62.41
C THR A 73 -12.15 21.17 61.35
N ASP A 74 -13.38 21.00 61.81
CA ASP A 74 -14.62 21.64 61.40
C ASP A 74 -15.34 21.30 60.08
N LYS A 75 -16.66 21.20 60.29
CA LYS A 75 -17.76 20.98 59.36
C LYS A 75 -17.75 22.04 58.26
N ASP A 76 -17.97 21.61 57.01
CA ASP A 76 -19.11 22.13 56.24
C ASP A 76 -19.39 21.33 54.96
N ASN A 77 -20.68 21.08 54.76
CA ASN A 77 -21.28 20.50 53.55
C ASN A 77 -21.26 21.52 52.40
N ARG A 78 -20.51 21.28 51.32
CA ARG A 78 -20.93 21.61 49.93
C ARG A 78 -20.01 21.06 48.83
N CYS A 79 -20.63 20.20 48.00
CA CYS A 79 -20.54 20.03 46.54
C CYS A 79 -19.23 20.34 45.75
N CYS A 80 -18.77 19.31 45.03
CA CYS A 80 -18.10 19.28 43.72
C CYS A 80 -17.26 20.48 43.27
N THR A 81 -15.94 20.30 43.21
CA THR A 81 -15.14 20.56 42.00
C THR A 81 -13.75 19.94 42.13
N SER A 82 -13.38 19.13 41.14
CA SER A 82 -12.12 18.42 41.05
C SER A 82 -11.03 19.37 40.58
N GLN A 83 -10.02 19.63 41.41
CA GLN A 83 -8.81 20.35 41.00
C GLN A 83 -7.65 19.35 40.87
N LYS A 84 -7.53 18.78 39.68
CA LYS A 84 -6.44 17.90 39.25
C LYS A 84 -5.26 18.76 38.76
N ASN A 85 -4.38 19.15 39.68
CA ASN A 85 -3.10 19.75 39.33
C ASN A 85 -1.99 18.76 39.71
N ASN A 86 -1.36 18.12 38.72
CA ASN A 86 0.06 17.68 38.71
C ASN A 86 0.49 16.75 37.54
N ASP A 87 -0.32 16.55 36.47
CA ASP A 87 0.08 15.73 35.29
C ASP A 87 0.51 16.54 34.04
N SER A 88 0.57 17.87 34.12
CA SER A 88 0.75 18.70 32.91
C SER A 88 2.21 18.85 32.45
N SER A 89 3.20 18.73 33.34
CA SER A 89 4.60 19.01 33.01
C SER A 89 5.27 17.89 32.19
N GLY A 90 5.05 16.62 32.55
CA GLY A 90 5.60 15.47 31.84
C GLY A 90 5.02 15.29 30.43
N LEU A 91 3.70 15.47 30.28
CA LEU A 91 3.02 15.35 29.00
C LEU A 91 3.45 16.48 28.02
N LYS A 92 3.61 17.71 28.50
CA LYS A 92 4.13 18.83 27.69
C LYS A 92 5.56 18.57 27.19
N PHE A 93 6.41 17.97 28.03
CA PHE A 93 7.79 17.67 27.65
C PHE A 93 7.91 16.57 26.59
N ILE A 94 7.08 15.51 26.69
CA ILE A 94 7.04 14.42 25.72
C ILE A 94 6.46 14.92 24.38
N VAL A 95 5.37 15.71 24.43
CA VAL A 95 4.76 16.29 23.22
C VAL A 95 5.74 17.23 22.51
N GLY A 96 6.52 18.03 23.25
CA GLY A 96 7.55 18.90 22.67
C GLY A 96 8.67 18.12 21.96
N ARG A 97 9.15 17.02 22.56
CA ARG A 97 10.19 16.17 21.93
C ARG A 97 9.68 15.42 20.71
N VAL A 98 8.45 14.91 20.74
CA VAL A 98 7.83 14.23 19.59
C VAL A 98 7.59 15.22 18.46
N ALA A 99 7.12 16.43 18.75
CA ALA A 99 6.95 17.48 17.76
C ALA A 99 8.27 17.88 17.09
N LEU A 100 9.37 17.95 17.86
CA LEU A 100 10.70 18.24 17.33
C LEU A 100 11.20 17.15 16.38
N VAL A 101 11.03 15.87 16.74
CA VAL A 101 11.42 14.75 15.87
C VAL A 101 10.63 14.77 14.56
N ILE A 102 9.32 15.00 14.65
CA ILE A 102 8.45 15.13 13.47
C ILE A 102 8.91 16.30 12.59
N ALA A 103 9.24 17.46 13.17
CA ALA A 103 9.76 18.61 12.44
C ALA A 103 11.09 18.32 11.72
N ILE A 104 12.01 17.56 12.36
CA ILE A 104 13.27 17.14 11.73
C ILE A 104 13.01 16.20 10.55
N ILE A 105 12.07 15.25 10.68
CA ILE A 105 11.72 14.32 9.60
C ILE A 105 11.17 15.11 8.40
N PHE A 106 10.25 16.04 8.63
CA PHE A 106 9.73 16.91 7.56
C PHE A 106 10.85 17.76 6.94
N PHE A 107 11.77 18.31 7.74
CA PHE A 107 12.91 19.07 7.23
C PHE A 107 13.83 18.23 6.33
N ILE A 108 14.15 17.00 6.72
CA ILE A 108 14.96 16.07 5.90
C ILE A 108 14.25 15.74 4.58
N ILE A 109 12.95 15.48 4.64
CA ILE A 109 12.12 15.25 3.44
C ILE A 109 12.15 16.49 2.54
N THR A 110 12.00 17.69 3.09
CA THR A 110 12.07 18.94 2.33
C THR A 110 13.46 19.17 1.73
N CYS A 111 14.55 18.91 2.45
CA CYS A 111 15.91 18.99 1.92
C CYS A 111 16.15 18.01 0.77
N PHE A 112 15.61 16.79 0.85
CA PHE A 112 15.68 15.80 -0.22
C PHE A 112 14.96 16.27 -1.49
N TYR A 113 13.80 16.92 -1.36
CA TYR A 113 13.09 17.52 -2.49
C TYR A 113 13.78 18.76 -3.05
N ALA A 114 14.31 19.63 -2.20
CA ALA A 114 15.00 20.84 -2.61
C ALA A 114 16.31 20.54 -3.38
N TYR A 115 16.99 19.43 -3.07
CA TYR A 115 18.13 18.94 -3.85
C TYR A 115 17.75 18.54 -5.29
N ARG A 116 16.52 18.08 -5.51
CA ARG A 116 16.04 17.66 -6.84
C ARG A 116 15.51 18.83 -7.68
N ALA A 117 15.13 19.95 -7.06
CA ALA A 117 14.65 21.15 -7.75
C ALA A 117 15.16 22.42 -7.04
N PRO A 118 16.29 23.03 -7.46
CA PRO A 118 16.92 24.14 -6.75
C PRO A 118 16.06 25.42 -6.68
N ILE A 119 15.02 25.51 -7.52
CA ILE A 119 14.01 26.58 -7.49
C ILE A 119 13.20 26.57 -6.18
N SER A 120 13.07 25.40 -5.53
CA SER A 120 12.43 25.24 -4.22
C SER A 120 13.06 26.12 -3.13
N PHE A 121 14.39 26.30 -3.16
CA PHE A 121 15.10 27.10 -2.14
C PHE A 121 14.67 28.57 -2.16
N VAL A 122 14.30 29.10 -3.33
CA VAL A 122 13.87 30.50 -3.50
C VAL A 122 12.56 30.78 -2.76
N PHE A 123 11.70 29.77 -2.57
CA PHE A 123 10.43 29.92 -1.85
C PHE A 123 10.51 29.45 -0.39
N LEU A 124 11.39 28.50 -0.10
CA LEU A 124 11.59 27.95 1.24
C LEU A 124 12.28 28.97 2.17
N ILE A 125 13.34 29.63 1.70
CA ILE A 125 14.10 30.59 2.52
C ILE A 125 13.22 31.77 2.97
N PRO A 126 12.44 32.43 2.09
CA PRO A 126 11.53 33.50 2.51
C PRO A 126 10.41 33.03 3.44
N ALA A 127 9.89 31.81 3.25
CA ALA A 127 8.83 31.26 4.11
C ALA A 127 9.32 31.00 5.54
N ILE A 128 10.53 30.45 5.69
CA ILE A 128 11.16 30.26 7.01
C ILE A 128 11.46 31.61 7.65
N MET A 129 11.99 32.57 6.87
CA MET A 129 12.26 33.93 7.37
C MET A 129 10.99 34.65 7.83
N ALA A 130 9.89 34.52 7.07
CA ALA A 130 8.60 35.12 7.44
C ALA A 130 8.01 34.48 8.71
N ALA A 131 8.12 33.16 8.87
CA ALA A 131 7.71 32.48 10.10
C ALA A 131 8.54 32.93 11.32
N PHE A 132 9.85 33.11 11.14
CA PHE A 132 10.74 33.61 12.19
C PHE A 132 10.42 35.08 12.57
N VAL A 133 10.13 35.94 11.60
CA VAL A 133 9.77 37.35 11.86
C VAL A 133 8.39 37.45 12.54
N PHE A 134 7.40 36.65 12.11
CA PHE A 134 6.04 36.70 12.66
C PHE A 134 5.98 36.24 14.12
N THR A 135 6.84 35.29 14.50
CA THR A 135 6.94 34.77 15.87
C THR A 135 7.63 35.74 16.83
N ASN A 136 8.50 36.61 16.30
CA ASN A 136 9.17 37.63 17.09
C ASN A 136 8.26 38.85 17.40
N GLN A 137 7.24 39.10 16.57
CA GLN A 137 6.29 40.20 16.79
C GLN A 137 5.08 39.82 17.64
N ASN A 138 4.63 38.57 17.60
CA ASN A 138 3.50 38.10 18.39
C ASN A 138 3.99 37.18 19.51
N HIS A 139 3.88 37.61 20.77
CA HIS A 139 4.06 36.78 21.97
C HIS A 139 2.96 35.70 22.12
N GLY A 140 2.66 34.96 21.05
CA GLY A 140 1.67 33.88 21.03
C GLY A 140 2.28 32.58 21.57
N GLY A 141 1.53 31.86 22.40
CA GLY A 141 1.97 30.65 23.08
C GLY A 141 2.52 29.54 22.17
N GLU A 142 3.36 28.69 22.76
CA GLU A 142 4.24 27.68 22.14
C GLU A 142 3.58 26.72 21.12
N GLY A 143 2.24 26.62 21.09
CA GLY A 143 1.50 25.76 20.15
C GLY A 143 1.29 26.31 18.73
N PHE A 144 1.41 27.63 18.52
CA PHE A 144 1.16 28.24 17.20
C PHE A 144 2.28 27.96 16.18
N LEU A 145 3.50 27.75 16.67
CA LEU A 145 4.70 27.46 15.88
C LEU A 145 4.59 26.15 15.07
N GLY A 146 4.06 25.09 15.69
CA GLY A 146 3.96 23.78 15.07
C GLY A 146 2.95 23.72 13.93
N LEU A 147 1.78 24.32 14.11
CA LEU A 147 0.70 24.27 13.11
C LEU A 147 1.01 25.07 11.85
N SER A 148 1.66 26.24 12.00
CA SER A 148 2.09 27.04 10.86
C SER A 148 3.15 26.32 10.02
N SER A 149 4.11 25.67 10.67
CA SER A 149 5.15 24.89 9.99
C SER A 149 4.56 23.69 9.25
N ILE A 150 3.66 22.93 9.86
CA ILE A 150 3.01 21.77 9.22
C ILE A 150 2.18 22.22 8.01
N SER A 151 1.42 23.31 8.14
CA SER A 151 0.64 23.88 7.04
C SER A 151 1.54 24.32 5.88
N ALA A 152 2.64 25.02 6.17
CA ALA A 152 3.61 25.42 5.16
C ALA A 152 4.27 24.21 4.47
N CYS A 153 4.59 23.14 5.22
CA CYS A 153 5.11 21.90 4.66
C CYS A 153 4.09 21.19 3.74
N LEU A 154 2.80 21.14 4.12
CA LEU A 154 1.75 20.53 3.30
C LEU A 154 1.50 21.31 2.01
N ILE A 155 1.46 22.64 2.10
CA ILE A 155 1.31 23.51 0.92
C ILE A 155 2.52 23.34 -0.01
N PHE A 156 3.74 23.28 0.55
CA PHE A 156 4.95 23.07 -0.24
C PHE A 156 4.98 21.70 -0.93
N LEU A 157 4.51 20.65 -0.25
CA LEU A 157 4.36 19.31 -0.85
C LEU A 157 3.32 19.29 -1.97
N LEU A 158 2.18 19.98 -1.80
CA LEU A 158 1.15 20.10 -2.84
C LEU A 158 1.67 20.85 -4.07
N LEU A 159 2.39 21.95 -3.86
CA LEU A 159 2.98 22.75 -4.95
C LEU A 159 4.09 21.98 -5.68
N THR A 160 4.90 21.20 -4.96
CA THR A 160 5.99 20.42 -5.58
C THR A 160 5.47 19.20 -6.36
N ASN A 161 4.44 18.53 -5.86
CA ASN A 161 3.77 17.43 -6.59
C ASN A 161 3.15 17.88 -7.92
N ALA A 162 2.75 19.15 -8.03
CA ALA A 162 2.14 19.68 -9.25
C ALA A 162 3.16 19.90 -10.38
N GLN A 163 4.45 20.05 -10.08
CA GLN A 163 5.47 20.45 -11.05
C GLN A 163 6.34 19.28 -11.54
N THR A 164 6.47 18.20 -10.76
CA THR A 164 7.10 16.95 -11.20
C THR A 164 6.38 15.73 -10.61
N PRO A 165 5.80 14.83 -11.42
CA PRO A 165 5.16 13.62 -10.91
C PRO A 165 6.16 12.74 -10.15
N ILE A 166 5.75 12.21 -8.99
CA ILE A 166 6.56 11.37 -8.09
C ILE A 166 7.12 10.13 -8.81
N PHE A 167 6.38 9.60 -9.78
CA PHE A 167 6.82 8.53 -10.68
C PHE A 167 7.34 9.19 -11.97
N GLY A 168 8.62 9.60 -11.94
CA GLY A 168 9.24 10.49 -12.92
C GLY A 168 9.27 10.03 -14.38
N GLU A 169 9.92 10.83 -15.24
CA GLU A 169 9.99 10.71 -16.71
C GLU A 169 10.24 9.29 -17.26
N ALA A 170 10.98 8.45 -16.52
CA ALA A 170 11.23 7.05 -16.89
C ALA A 170 9.99 6.15 -16.86
N TYR A 171 8.96 6.47 -16.07
CA TYR A 171 7.69 5.76 -16.05
C TYR A 171 6.89 6.04 -17.32
N GLU A 172 6.75 7.31 -17.70
CA GLU A 172 6.05 7.70 -18.94
C GLU A 172 6.74 7.12 -20.19
N LEU A 173 8.08 7.13 -20.23
CA LEU A 173 8.82 6.50 -21.34
C LEU A 173 8.61 4.99 -21.43
N ARG A 174 8.50 4.28 -20.30
CA ARG A 174 8.19 2.84 -20.30
C ARG A 174 6.78 2.59 -20.77
N LYS A 175 5.82 3.38 -20.29
CA LYS A 175 4.42 3.29 -20.72
C LYS A 175 4.29 3.49 -22.23
N GLN A 176 4.90 4.56 -22.77
CA GLN A 176 4.93 4.81 -24.22
C GLN A 176 5.61 3.68 -25.00
N ARG A 177 6.72 3.14 -24.50
CA ARG A 177 7.40 1.98 -25.12
C ARG A 177 6.51 0.75 -25.13
N ASP A 178 5.83 0.46 -24.02
CA ASP A 178 4.94 -0.70 -23.91
C ASP A 178 3.72 -0.56 -24.81
N GLU A 179 3.16 0.65 -24.94
CA GLU A 179 2.11 0.97 -25.91
C GLU A 179 2.58 0.73 -27.34
N ILE A 180 3.72 1.33 -27.74
CA ILE A 180 4.31 1.13 -29.08
C ILE A 180 4.61 -0.36 -29.32
N LYS A 181 5.16 -1.07 -28.33
CA LYS A 181 5.47 -2.50 -28.44
C LYS A 181 4.20 -3.32 -28.64
N ASN A 182 3.15 -3.02 -27.89
CA ASN A 182 1.86 -3.70 -28.00
C ASN A 182 1.20 -3.41 -29.36
N GLU A 183 1.27 -2.18 -29.85
CA GLU A 183 0.80 -1.80 -31.18
C GLU A 183 1.57 -2.51 -32.29
N VAL A 184 2.90 -2.53 -32.23
CA VAL A 184 3.76 -3.26 -33.18
C VAL A 184 3.45 -4.75 -33.15
N THR A 185 3.27 -5.33 -31.95
CA THR A 185 2.92 -6.75 -31.81
C THR A 185 1.52 -7.05 -32.37
N ARG A 186 0.56 -6.14 -32.23
CA ARG A 186 -0.78 -6.29 -32.81
C ARG A 186 -0.71 -6.20 -34.33
N LYS A 187 0.01 -5.22 -34.87
CA LYS A 187 0.21 -5.05 -36.32
C LYS A 187 0.94 -6.24 -36.94
N SER A 188 2.02 -6.73 -36.31
CA SER A 188 2.73 -7.91 -36.81
C SER A 188 1.84 -9.14 -36.85
N LYS A 189 1.02 -9.37 -35.81
CA LYS A 189 0.04 -10.47 -35.81
C LYS A 189 -1.04 -10.33 -36.87
N GLU A 190 -1.52 -9.11 -37.12
CA GLU A 190 -2.49 -8.83 -38.19
C GLU A 190 -1.89 -9.07 -39.56
N GLU A 191 -0.64 -8.63 -39.78
CA GLU A 191 0.12 -8.89 -41.01
C GLU A 191 0.35 -10.40 -41.19
N ASP A 192 0.83 -11.11 -40.17
CA ASP A 192 1.03 -12.58 -40.21
C ASP A 192 -0.28 -13.32 -40.54
N GLN A 193 -1.39 -12.89 -39.92
CA GLN A 193 -2.71 -13.48 -40.19
C GLN A 193 -3.17 -13.19 -41.62
N GLN A 194 -2.93 -11.98 -42.12
CA GLN A 194 -3.25 -11.61 -43.49
C GLN A 194 -2.42 -12.42 -44.48
N GLN A 195 -1.10 -12.53 -44.27
CA GLN A 195 -0.21 -13.35 -45.09
C GLN A 195 -0.64 -14.82 -45.11
N LEU A 196 -1.03 -15.37 -43.96
CA LEU A 196 -1.53 -16.74 -43.88
C LEU A 196 -2.83 -16.90 -44.68
N ASN A 197 -3.78 -15.98 -44.55
CA ASN A 197 -5.04 -16.03 -45.29
C ASN A 197 -4.82 -15.95 -46.80
N ASP A 198 -3.91 -15.08 -47.24
CA ASP A 198 -3.54 -14.92 -48.64
C ASP A 198 -2.92 -16.22 -49.20
N ILE A 199 -2.00 -16.85 -48.45
CA ILE A 199 -1.41 -18.16 -48.80
C ILE A 199 -2.48 -19.25 -48.88
N LEU A 200 -3.42 -19.30 -47.93
CA LEU A 200 -4.51 -20.27 -47.93
C LEU A 200 -5.43 -20.09 -49.16
N ASN A 201 -5.76 -18.85 -49.50
CA ASN A 201 -6.52 -18.53 -50.71
C ASN A 201 -5.80 -18.98 -51.98
N ALA A 202 -4.48 -18.77 -52.05
CA ALA A 202 -3.67 -19.28 -53.15
C ALA A 202 -3.75 -20.81 -53.23
N ARG A 203 -3.54 -21.52 -52.12
CA ARG A 203 -3.59 -22.99 -52.08
C ARG A 203 -4.93 -23.52 -52.60
N GLU A 204 -6.05 -22.94 -52.17
CA GLU A 204 -7.37 -23.36 -52.64
C GLU A 204 -7.55 -23.13 -54.15
N HIS A 205 -7.04 -22.02 -54.67
CA HIS A 205 -7.08 -21.76 -56.11
C HIS A 205 -6.20 -22.73 -56.91
N ILE A 206 -4.96 -22.97 -56.46
CA ILE A 206 -4.04 -23.91 -57.09
C ILE A 206 -4.59 -25.34 -57.03
N LYS A 207 -5.19 -25.74 -55.91
CA LYS A 207 -5.88 -27.03 -55.78
C LYS A 207 -6.90 -27.26 -56.89
N GLY A 208 -7.67 -26.23 -57.26
CA GLY A 208 -8.65 -26.31 -58.33
C GLY A 208 -8.06 -26.58 -59.73
N MET A 209 -6.77 -26.31 -59.94
CA MET A 209 -6.07 -26.57 -61.21
C MET A 209 -5.45 -27.98 -61.28
N LEU A 210 -5.37 -28.70 -60.16
CA LEU A 210 -4.75 -30.03 -60.08
C LEU A 210 -5.72 -31.13 -60.50
N LYS A 211 -5.17 -32.27 -60.96
CA LYS A 211 -5.97 -33.46 -61.29
C LYS A 211 -6.55 -34.14 -60.04
N ASP A 212 -5.80 -34.17 -58.95
CA ASP A 212 -6.25 -34.64 -57.63
C ASP A 212 -5.99 -33.54 -56.56
N PRO A 213 -6.96 -32.63 -56.35
CA PRO A 213 -6.85 -31.53 -55.39
C PRO A 213 -6.61 -31.99 -53.94
N SER A 214 -7.13 -33.17 -53.59
CA SER A 214 -7.06 -33.71 -52.22
C SER A 214 -5.67 -34.20 -51.84
N SER A 215 -4.88 -34.59 -52.84
CA SER A 215 -3.51 -35.09 -52.67
C SER A 215 -2.43 -34.01 -52.61
N ALA A 216 -2.81 -32.75 -52.83
CA ALA A 216 -1.91 -31.62 -52.99
C ALA A 216 -1.08 -31.34 -51.73
N LYS A 217 0.24 -31.27 -51.91
CA LYS A 217 1.20 -30.90 -50.87
C LYS A 217 1.91 -29.63 -51.29
N PHE A 218 1.86 -28.61 -50.45
CA PHE A 218 2.46 -27.30 -50.68
C PHE A 218 3.72 -27.11 -49.84
N SER A 219 4.73 -26.44 -50.39
CA SER A 219 6.04 -26.25 -49.77
C SER A 219 6.73 -24.97 -50.26
N GLY A 220 7.56 -24.37 -49.39
CA GLY A 220 8.40 -23.22 -49.75
C GLY A 220 7.60 -22.00 -50.20
N GLU A 221 6.47 -21.72 -49.55
CA GLU A 221 5.57 -20.61 -49.89
C GLU A 221 6.06 -19.29 -49.32
N PHE A 222 6.04 -18.25 -50.15
CA PHE A 222 6.39 -16.90 -49.75
C PHE A 222 5.65 -15.87 -50.61
N ILE A 223 5.62 -14.63 -50.14
CA ILE A 223 5.04 -13.50 -50.85
C ILE A 223 6.17 -12.81 -51.64
N GLY A 224 6.06 -12.83 -52.96
CA GLY A 224 6.93 -12.16 -53.90
C GLY A 224 6.50 -10.73 -54.20
N LYS A 225 7.03 -10.19 -55.30
CA LYS A 225 6.76 -8.83 -55.77
C LYS A 225 5.29 -8.63 -56.09
N ASN A 226 4.77 -7.44 -55.80
CA ASN A 226 3.38 -7.06 -56.04
C ASN A 226 2.34 -7.94 -55.32
N GLY A 227 2.71 -8.59 -54.21
CA GLY A 227 1.79 -9.45 -53.44
C GLY A 227 1.51 -10.80 -54.11
N ALA A 228 2.34 -11.22 -55.07
CA ALA A 228 2.25 -12.54 -55.67
C ALA A 228 2.64 -13.62 -54.66
N ILE A 229 1.95 -14.76 -54.68
CA ILE A 229 2.23 -15.90 -53.82
C ILE A 229 2.89 -16.96 -54.66
N CYS A 230 4.11 -17.29 -54.28
CA CYS A 230 4.96 -18.21 -55.00
C CYS A 230 5.31 -19.37 -54.09
N GLY A 231 5.42 -20.56 -54.67
CA GLY A 231 5.76 -21.75 -53.91
C GLY A 231 5.84 -22.98 -54.80
N HIS A 232 5.82 -24.12 -54.14
CA HIS A 232 5.89 -25.42 -54.79
C HIS A 232 4.68 -26.27 -54.41
N VAL A 233 4.22 -27.09 -55.36
CA VAL A 233 3.10 -28.00 -55.20
C VAL A 233 3.43 -29.36 -55.80
N ASN A 234 3.11 -30.42 -55.07
CA ASN A 234 3.22 -31.80 -55.54
C ASN A 234 1.87 -32.50 -55.35
N ALA A 235 1.34 -33.11 -56.42
CA ALA A 235 0.03 -33.74 -56.41
C ALA A 235 0.01 -35.00 -57.29
N LYS A 236 -1.00 -35.84 -57.09
CA LYS A 236 -1.22 -37.04 -57.90
C LYS A 236 -1.80 -36.67 -59.26
N ASN A 237 -1.36 -37.40 -60.30
CA ASN A 237 -1.97 -37.39 -61.62
C ASN A 237 -3.23 -38.29 -61.66
N SER A 238 -3.88 -38.35 -62.83
CA SER A 238 -5.06 -39.20 -63.07
C SER A 238 -4.80 -40.70 -62.92
N PHE A 239 -3.54 -41.14 -62.87
CA PHE A 239 -3.15 -42.53 -62.62
C PHE A 239 -2.83 -42.81 -61.14
N GLY A 240 -3.00 -41.81 -60.25
CA GLY A 240 -2.80 -41.94 -58.81
C GLY A 240 -1.35 -41.79 -58.32
N GLY A 241 -0.41 -41.52 -59.22
CA GLY A 241 1.01 -41.32 -58.89
C GLY A 241 1.38 -39.83 -58.74
N TYR A 242 2.28 -39.51 -57.82
CA TYR A 242 2.82 -38.15 -57.67
C TYR A 242 3.73 -37.79 -58.85
N THR A 243 3.56 -36.59 -59.41
CA THR A 243 4.31 -36.13 -60.59
C THR A 243 5.62 -35.44 -60.27
N GLY A 244 5.89 -35.19 -58.99
CA GLY A 244 7.03 -34.39 -58.54
C GLY A 244 6.61 -32.99 -58.15
N GLU A 245 7.55 -32.25 -57.58
CA GLU A 245 7.33 -30.89 -57.10
C GLU A 245 7.41 -29.90 -58.26
N SER A 246 6.31 -29.18 -58.50
CA SER A 246 6.19 -28.14 -59.53
C SER A 246 6.05 -26.78 -58.87
N ARG A 247 6.68 -25.76 -59.44
CA ARG A 247 6.53 -24.37 -59.01
C ARG A 247 5.14 -23.85 -59.37
N TYR A 248 4.61 -22.92 -58.59
CA TYR A 248 3.37 -22.22 -58.94
C TYR A 248 3.42 -20.74 -58.56
N ILE A 249 2.60 -19.95 -59.24
CA ILE A 249 2.41 -18.52 -58.99
C ILE A 249 0.91 -18.27 -58.84
N PHE A 250 0.55 -17.49 -57.83
CA PHE A 250 -0.81 -17.00 -57.64
C PHE A 250 -0.82 -15.49 -57.37
N SER A 251 -1.66 -14.77 -58.09
CA SER A 251 -1.90 -13.34 -57.93
C SER A 251 -3.34 -13.03 -58.33
N VAL A 252 -3.81 -11.81 -58.02
CA VAL A 252 -5.21 -11.40 -58.25
C VAL A 252 -5.70 -11.68 -59.68
N ASN A 253 -4.84 -11.53 -60.70
CA ASN A 253 -5.21 -11.66 -62.11
C ASN A 253 -4.50 -12.80 -62.85
N PHE A 254 -3.62 -13.55 -62.17
CA PHE A 254 -2.80 -14.56 -62.81
C PHE A 254 -2.50 -15.71 -61.85
N SER A 255 -2.78 -16.93 -62.29
CA SER A 255 -2.42 -18.17 -61.62
C SER A 255 -1.88 -19.17 -62.63
N ALA A 256 -0.78 -19.84 -62.29
CA ALA A 256 -0.16 -20.84 -63.17
C ALA A 256 0.67 -21.85 -62.38
N ILE A 257 0.76 -23.07 -62.91
CA ILE A 257 1.66 -24.14 -62.44
C ILE A 257 2.74 -24.34 -63.52
N ASP A 258 3.96 -24.61 -63.10
CA ASP A 258 5.10 -24.81 -63.98
C ASP A 258 4.97 -26.09 -64.81
N GLU A 259 4.76 -25.92 -66.11
CA GLU A 259 4.77 -26.99 -67.12
C GLU A 259 6.09 -27.02 -67.91
N GLY A 260 7.13 -26.30 -67.46
CA GLY A 260 8.42 -26.21 -68.15
C GLY A 260 8.45 -25.20 -69.31
N THR A 261 7.52 -24.25 -69.33
CA THR A 261 7.44 -23.25 -70.41
C THR A 261 8.38 -22.05 -70.17
N THR A 262 8.91 -21.46 -71.25
CA THR A 262 9.75 -20.26 -71.16
C THR A 262 8.98 -19.03 -70.64
N SER A 263 7.67 -18.95 -70.92
CA SER A 263 6.79 -17.90 -70.43
C SER A 263 6.63 -17.96 -68.91
N PHE A 264 6.47 -19.16 -68.33
CA PHE A 264 6.38 -19.32 -66.88
C PHE A 264 7.66 -18.86 -66.18
N ASN A 265 8.83 -19.25 -66.71
CA ASN A 265 10.12 -18.83 -66.14
C ASN A 265 10.25 -17.30 -66.09
N LYS A 266 9.88 -16.59 -67.17
CA LYS A 266 9.89 -15.11 -67.17
C LYS A 266 9.00 -14.52 -66.09
N GLU A 267 7.81 -15.10 -65.89
CA GLU A 267 6.87 -14.59 -64.89
C GLU A 267 7.32 -14.92 -63.46
N TRP A 268 7.91 -16.09 -63.27
CA TRP A 268 8.56 -16.47 -62.02
C TRP A 268 9.68 -15.49 -61.66
N GLU A 269 10.55 -15.14 -62.60
CA GLU A 269 11.61 -14.16 -62.36
C GLU A 269 11.04 -12.75 -62.06
N ARG A 270 9.91 -12.40 -62.68
CA ARG A 270 9.28 -11.09 -62.47
C ARG A 270 8.61 -10.98 -61.10
N GLN A 271 7.97 -12.05 -60.62
CA GLN A 271 7.12 -12.01 -59.42
C GLN A 271 7.77 -12.68 -58.20
N CYS A 272 8.51 -13.77 -58.38
CA CYS A 272 8.89 -14.69 -57.31
C CYS A 272 10.36 -14.60 -56.86
N TYR A 273 11.12 -13.61 -57.32
CA TYR A 273 12.40 -13.30 -56.68
C TYR A 273 12.19 -12.48 -55.41
N LEU A 274 12.82 -12.95 -54.32
CA LEU A 274 12.96 -12.21 -53.07
C LEU A 274 13.63 -10.86 -53.37
N ASN A 275 13.09 -9.80 -52.81
CA ASN A 275 13.63 -8.45 -52.91
C ASN A 275 14.85 -8.28 -52.00
#